data_AF-A0A8H8JLT2-F1
#
_entry.id   AF-A0A8H8JLT2-F1
#
_cell.length_a   1.000
_cell.length_b   1.000
_cell.length_c   1.000
_cell.angle_alpha   90.00
_cell.angle_beta   90.00
_cell.angle_gamma   90.00
#
_symmetry.space_group_name_H-M   'P 1'
#
loop_
_entity.id
_entity.type
_entity.pdbx_description
1 polymer ?
#
loop_
_entity_poly.entity_id
_entity_poly.type
_entity_poly.pdbx_seq_one_letter_code
_entity_poly.pdbx_strand_id
1 'polypeptide(L)'
;MWVVSGPFDGVQDGAKEKLLKPGKTYTVGREKSAGGQSQDGRINIDSKSISHEHIDLIIGKYEIDDVCIMETVVVVNADSRIKKDRMRDIALESSKLGITISKSWMDSATHFATQSINLSRRPLHCLMLGISLVDTKWLEEVFRRGSRLPIDSGPDDQGVVALESHFILPDERDFRPQLQASEDEDEDVTEWPVELWDANSDRKLIWKGLQFHFFCDDSPPTEWTDQAQLGGATFKSHNFNPEDPADRISKVEQANMLFQNIRLGASKLGQVPGMKSPVVIVIKPSELVATLGKTVWMVYQEGMRNNGFKYVTPRDVTQAVLRMDVSSIDCGLEMVPLQERATSS
;
A
#
# COMPACT_ATOMS: atom_id res chain seq x y z
N MET A 1 -7.28 -4.25 18.11
CA MET A 1 -6.67 -4.99 19.23
C MET A 1 -6.43 -4.02 20.37
N TRP A 2 -6.67 -4.42 21.62
CA TRP A 2 -6.26 -3.63 22.79
C TRP A 2 -4.89 -4.10 23.26
N VAL A 3 -3.92 -3.19 23.31
CA VAL A 3 -2.57 -3.49 23.80
C VAL A 3 -2.29 -2.57 24.98
N VAL A 4 -1.76 -3.15 26.06
CA VAL A 4 -1.31 -2.39 27.23
C VAL A 4 0.21 -2.52 27.35
N SER A 5 0.87 -1.41 27.67
CA SER A 5 2.33 -1.32 27.79
C SER A 5 2.70 -0.88 29.21
N GLY A 6 3.70 -1.53 29.81
CA GLY A 6 4.15 -1.21 31.16
C GLY A 6 5.20 -2.19 31.71
N PRO A 7 5.71 -1.97 32.93
CA PRO A 7 6.72 -2.82 33.58
C PRO A 7 6.07 -4.09 34.14
N PHE A 8 5.49 -4.90 33.25
CA PHE A 8 4.76 -6.10 33.63
C PHE A 8 5.69 -7.28 33.90
N ASP A 9 5.25 -8.19 34.77
CA ASP A 9 5.89 -9.48 35.05
C ASP A 9 7.36 -9.40 35.49
N GLY A 10 7.73 -8.31 36.17
CA GLY A 10 9.08 -8.15 36.72
C GLY A 10 10.13 -7.64 35.73
N VAL A 11 9.72 -7.09 34.59
CA VAL A 11 10.62 -6.31 33.71
C VAL A 11 11.09 -5.07 34.48
N GLN A 12 12.39 -5.03 34.81
CA GLN A 12 13.00 -3.95 35.60
C GLN A 12 13.32 -2.70 34.77
N ASP A 13 13.66 -2.88 33.50
CA ASP A 13 13.97 -1.81 32.56
C ASP A 13 13.16 -1.99 31.27
N GLY A 14 12.44 -0.94 30.87
CA GLY A 14 11.60 -0.92 29.67
C GLY A 14 10.12 -1.23 29.92
N ALA A 15 9.37 -1.33 28.82
CA ALA A 15 7.96 -1.65 28.85
C ALA A 15 7.71 -2.96 28.09
N LYS A 16 6.92 -3.84 28.71
CA LYS A 16 6.39 -5.05 28.10
C LYS A 16 4.99 -4.75 27.59
N GLU A 17 4.73 -5.10 26.34
CA GLU A 17 3.39 -5.01 25.79
C GLU A 17 2.65 -6.34 25.93
N LYS A 18 1.33 -6.29 26.15
CA LYS A 18 0.44 -7.45 26.25
C LYS A 18 -0.86 -7.20 25.50
N LEU A 19 -1.32 -8.21 24.77
CA LEU A 19 -2.66 -8.22 24.16
C LEU A 19 -3.74 -8.38 25.24
N LEU A 20 -4.78 -7.56 25.17
CA LEU A 20 -6.02 -7.73 25.92
C LEU A 20 -7.13 -8.18 24.95
N LYS A 21 -7.65 -9.38 25.17
CA LYS A 21 -8.64 -10.02 24.31
C LYS A 21 -10.05 -9.50 24.58
N PRO A 22 -10.88 -9.33 23.54
CA PRO A 22 -12.30 -9.02 23.70
C PRO A 22 -13.05 -10.00 24.60
N GLY A 23 -14.00 -9.47 25.37
CA GLY A 23 -14.89 -10.24 26.24
C GLY A 23 -14.22 -10.78 27.51
N LYS A 24 -13.04 -10.27 27.88
CA LYS A 24 -12.25 -10.76 29.02
C LYS A 24 -11.97 -9.65 30.03
N THR A 25 -11.89 -10.04 31.29
CA THR A 25 -11.48 -9.18 32.41
C THR A 25 -10.05 -9.52 32.80
N TYR A 26 -9.23 -8.49 32.97
CA TYR A 26 -7.84 -8.61 33.42
C TYR A 26 -7.67 -7.89 34.76
N THR A 27 -7.31 -8.63 35.81
CA THR A 27 -7.01 -8.05 37.11
C THR A 27 -5.55 -7.57 37.14
N VAL A 28 -5.34 -6.29 37.40
CA VAL A 28 -4.02 -5.66 37.51
C VAL A 28 -3.66 -5.53 38.99
N GLY A 29 -2.46 -5.94 39.37
CA GLY A 29 -2.00 -5.82 40.75
C GLY A 29 -0.56 -6.24 40.97
N ARG A 30 -0.11 -6.29 42.23
CA ARG A 30 1.28 -6.66 42.59
C ARG A 30 1.51 -8.14 42.92
N GLU A 31 0.44 -8.93 43.03
CA GLU A 31 0.57 -10.32 43.46
C GLU A 31 1.36 -11.12 42.43
N LYS A 32 2.44 -11.79 42.87
CA LYS A 32 3.22 -12.64 41.98
C LYS A 32 2.48 -13.95 41.79
N SER A 33 2.15 -14.28 40.55
CA SER A 33 1.80 -15.65 40.17
C SER A 33 2.90 -16.59 40.67
N ALA A 34 2.53 -17.71 41.29
CA ALA A 34 3.48 -18.68 41.81
C ALA A 34 4.40 -19.15 40.66
N GLY A 35 5.67 -18.73 40.66
CA GLY A 35 6.64 -19.04 39.61
C GLY A 35 7.03 -17.88 38.66
N GLY A 36 6.48 -16.67 38.84
CA GLY A 36 6.88 -15.50 38.04
C GLY A 36 6.45 -15.53 36.57
N GLN A 37 5.62 -16.50 36.19
CA GLN A 37 5.04 -16.59 34.84
C GLN A 37 3.80 -15.70 34.72
N SER A 38 3.57 -15.19 33.51
CA SER A 38 2.29 -14.58 33.13
C SER A 38 1.17 -15.58 33.42
N GLN A 39 0.07 -15.13 34.02
CA GLN A 39 -1.11 -15.96 34.28
C GLN A 39 -2.30 -15.41 33.51
N ASP A 40 -3.16 -16.31 33.04
CA ASP A 40 -4.37 -15.94 32.32
C ASP A 40 -5.24 -14.93 33.09
N GLY A 41 -5.58 -13.81 32.45
CA GLY A 41 -6.40 -12.75 33.05
C GLY A 41 -5.72 -11.94 34.15
N ARG A 42 -4.39 -12.04 34.32
CA ARG A 42 -3.66 -11.27 35.35
C ARG A 42 -2.52 -10.44 34.76
N ILE A 43 -2.40 -9.20 35.23
CA ILE A 43 -1.32 -8.27 34.86
C ILE A 43 -0.57 -7.85 36.12
N ASN A 44 0.65 -8.33 36.26
CA ASN A 44 1.45 -8.13 37.47
C ASN A 44 2.39 -6.93 37.30
N ILE A 45 2.34 -5.99 38.23
CA ILE A 45 3.24 -4.83 38.31
C ILE A 45 4.03 -4.92 39.62
N ASP A 46 5.36 -5.07 39.54
CA ASP A 46 6.22 -5.21 40.73
C ASP A 46 6.47 -3.84 41.38
N SER A 47 5.44 -3.27 42.00
CA SER A 47 5.53 -2.02 42.76
C SER A 47 4.82 -2.14 44.10
N LYS A 48 5.50 -1.70 45.17
CA LYS A 48 4.94 -1.65 46.52
C LYS A 48 3.79 -0.65 46.66
N SER A 49 3.69 0.33 45.76
CA SER A 49 2.59 1.30 45.72
C SER A 49 1.30 0.74 45.13
N ILE A 50 1.36 -0.41 44.45
CA ILE A 50 0.22 -1.07 43.83
C ILE A 50 -0.35 -2.12 44.81
N SER A 51 -1.68 -2.20 44.87
CA SER A 51 -2.41 -3.19 45.69
C SER A 51 -2.25 -4.61 45.11
N HIS A 52 -2.53 -5.65 45.91
CA HIS A 52 -2.50 -7.04 45.42
C HIS A 52 -3.45 -7.26 44.23
N GLU A 53 -4.64 -6.68 44.34
CA GLU A 53 -5.62 -6.47 43.28
C GLU A 53 -5.93 -4.98 43.29
N HIS A 54 -5.61 -4.27 42.21
CA HIS A 54 -5.65 -2.82 42.17
C HIS A 54 -6.80 -2.31 41.31
N ILE A 55 -6.92 -2.85 40.09
CA ILE A 55 -8.00 -2.53 39.15
C ILE A 55 -8.34 -3.75 38.30
N ASP A 56 -9.57 -3.79 37.80
CA ASP A 56 -9.99 -4.72 36.74
C ASP A 56 -10.14 -3.96 35.42
N LEU A 57 -9.47 -4.46 34.38
CA LEU A 57 -9.64 -3.99 33.00
C LEU A 57 -10.65 -4.91 32.31
N ILE A 58 -11.83 -4.40 31.99
CA ILE A 58 -12.89 -5.15 31.31
C ILE A 58 -12.85 -4.80 29.82
N ILE A 59 -12.46 -5.75 28.98
CA ILE A 59 -12.50 -5.56 27.54
C ILE A 59 -13.87 -5.99 27.03
N GLY A 60 -14.60 -5.07 26.42
CA GLY A 60 -15.88 -5.34 25.80
C GLY A 60 -15.83 -6.51 24.82
N LYS A 61 -16.97 -7.15 24.59
CA LYS A 61 -17.09 -8.10 23.48
C LYS A 61 -16.83 -7.36 22.16
N TYR A 62 -16.36 -8.10 21.18
CA TYR A 62 -16.14 -7.59 19.83
C TYR A 62 -17.01 -8.40 18.88
N GLU A 63 -18.00 -7.74 18.29
CA GLU A 63 -18.81 -8.27 17.21
C GLU A 63 -18.28 -7.76 15.86
N ILE A 64 -18.57 -8.49 14.79
CA ILE A 64 -18.06 -8.14 13.45
C ILE A 64 -18.59 -6.77 12.99
N ASP A 65 -19.76 -6.36 13.49
CA ASP A 65 -20.41 -5.09 13.18
C ASP A 65 -19.91 -3.93 14.06
N ASP A 66 -19.07 -4.20 15.07
CA ASP A 66 -18.44 -3.19 15.94
C ASP A 66 -17.26 -2.51 15.22
N VAL A 67 -17.51 -1.91 14.06
CA VAL A 67 -16.54 -1.04 13.36
C VAL A 67 -16.60 0.34 14.00
N CYS A 68 -16.11 0.46 15.24
CA CYS A 68 -16.05 1.73 15.96
C CYS A 68 -14.71 2.45 15.76
N ILE A 69 -14.79 3.78 15.87
CA ILE A 69 -13.84 4.92 15.69
C ILE A 69 -12.37 4.73 16.17
N MET A 70 -11.99 3.60 16.76
CA MET A 70 -10.61 3.33 17.20
C MET A 70 -9.77 2.64 16.10
N GLU A 71 -8.44 2.80 16.18
CA GLU A 71 -7.44 2.16 15.31
C GLU A 71 -7.49 0.62 15.43
N THR A 72 -8.53 0.05 14.85
CA THR A 72 -8.72 -1.39 14.81
C THR A 72 -7.77 -1.94 13.76
N VAL A 73 -7.14 -3.08 14.06
CA VAL A 73 -6.34 -3.79 13.07
C VAL A 73 -7.33 -4.35 12.05
N VAL A 74 -7.42 -3.66 10.93
CA VAL A 74 -8.23 -4.04 9.79
C VAL A 74 -7.34 -4.79 8.82
N VAL A 75 -7.76 -5.99 8.43
CA VAL A 75 -7.08 -6.77 7.40
C VAL A 75 -8.04 -6.98 6.23
N VAL A 76 -7.59 -6.60 5.04
CA VAL A 76 -8.31 -6.88 3.80
C VAL A 76 -7.79 -8.19 3.22
N ASN A 77 -8.68 -9.16 3.04
CA ASN A 77 -8.37 -10.42 2.38
C ASN A 77 -8.89 -10.40 0.94
N ALA A 78 -7.98 -10.30 -0.02
CA ALA A 78 -8.33 -10.18 -1.43
C ALA A 78 -8.34 -11.50 -2.20
N ASP A 79 -7.94 -12.62 -1.58
CA ASP A 79 -7.89 -13.89 -2.27
C ASP A 79 -9.31 -14.41 -2.53
N SER A 80 -9.79 -14.20 -3.75
CA SER A 80 -11.12 -14.60 -4.19
C SER A 80 -11.33 -16.12 -4.15
N ARG A 81 -10.26 -16.91 -4.09
CA ARG A 81 -10.27 -18.37 -4.01
C ARG A 81 -10.64 -18.87 -2.61
N ILE A 82 -10.58 -18.01 -1.60
CA ILE A 82 -10.99 -18.36 -0.24
C ILE A 82 -12.51 -18.54 -0.21
N LYS A 83 -12.92 -19.79 0.04
CA LYS A 83 -14.32 -20.18 0.18
C LYS A 83 -15.00 -19.40 1.31
N LYS A 84 -16.29 -19.13 1.16
CA LYS A 84 -17.10 -18.36 2.12
C LYS A 84 -16.99 -18.91 3.55
N ASP A 85 -16.99 -20.23 3.72
CA ASP A 85 -16.90 -20.84 5.05
C ASP A 85 -15.53 -20.64 5.68
N ARG A 86 -14.45 -20.79 4.92
CA ARG A 86 -13.10 -20.45 5.40
C ARG A 86 -12.98 -18.97 5.79
N MET A 87 -13.62 -18.07 5.04
CA MET A 87 -13.66 -16.65 5.38
C MET A 87 -14.41 -16.39 6.69
N ARG A 88 -15.50 -17.11 6.96
CA ARG A 88 -16.21 -17.04 8.26
C ARG A 88 -15.33 -17.54 9.40
N ASP A 89 -14.61 -18.64 9.21
CA ASP A 89 -13.68 -19.16 10.22
C ASP A 89 -12.57 -18.15 10.53
N ILE A 90 -11.98 -17.54 9.49
CA ILE A 90 -10.97 -16.49 9.64
C ILE A 90 -11.53 -15.29 10.40
N ALA A 91 -12.73 -14.82 10.04
CA ALA A 91 -13.38 -13.72 10.74
C ALA A 91 -13.67 -14.04 12.21
N LEU A 92 -14.11 -15.27 12.50
CA LEU A 92 -14.37 -15.74 13.86
C LEU A 92 -13.10 -15.85 14.71
N GLU A 93 -11.98 -16.34 14.15
CA GLU A 93 -10.71 -16.36 14.88
C GLU A 93 -10.16 -14.95 15.09
N SER A 94 -10.35 -14.06 14.12
CA SER A 94 -9.91 -12.66 14.19
C SER A 94 -10.69 -11.86 15.24
N SER A 95 -11.99 -12.11 15.37
CA SER A 95 -12.84 -11.40 16.35
C SER A 95 -12.42 -11.69 17.79
N LYS A 96 -11.91 -12.89 18.08
CA LYS A 96 -11.33 -13.26 19.39
C LYS A 96 -10.11 -12.43 19.78
N LEU A 97 -9.47 -11.77 18.81
CA LEU A 97 -8.31 -10.92 19.01
C LEU A 97 -8.66 -9.42 18.87
N GLY A 98 -9.88 -9.10 18.43
CA GLY A 98 -10.27 -7.72 18.09
C GLY A 98 -9.60 -7.25 16.80
N ILE A 99 -9.57 -8.12 15.79
CA ILE A 99 -9.12 -7.86 14.41
C ILE A 99 -10.36 -7.92 13.50
N THR A 100 -10.52 -6.91 12.64
CA THR A 100 -11.58 -6.88 11.62
C THR A 100 -11.04 -7.48 10.33
N ILE A 101 -11.73 -8.47 9.76
CA ILE A 101 -11.40 -8.98 8.42
C ILE A 101 -12.47 -8.55 7.44
N SER A 102 -12.06 -7.91 6.36
CA SER A 102 -12.94 -7.54 5.27
C SER A 102 -12.54 -8.25 3.97
N LYS A 103 -13.54 -8.69 3.21
CA LYS A 103 -13.34 -9.13 1.82
C LYS A 103 -13.34 -7.94 0.85
N SER A 104 -13.93 -6.84 1.27
CA SER A 104 -13.99 -5.61 0.50
C SER A 104 -12.84 -4.69 0.88
N TRP A 105 -12.45 -3.86 -0.07
CA TRP A 105 -11.45 -2.83 0.16
C TRP A 105 -11.87 -1.85 1.26
N MET A 106 -10.92 -1.45 2.12
CA MET A 106 -11.11 -0.44 3.15
C MET A 106 -9.84 0.42 3.27
N ASP A 107 -9.97 1.75 3.15
CA ASP A 107 -8.82 2.68 3.22
C ASP A 107 -8.16 2.71 4.61
N SER A 108 -8.87 2.28 5.65
CA SER A 108 -8.38 2.13 7.02
C SER A 108 -7.70 0.78 7.28
N ALA A 109 -7.51 -0.05 6.24
CA ALA A 109 -6.78 -1.30 6.38
C ALA A 109 -5.35 -1.06 6.88
N THR A 110 -4.87 -1.99 7.68
CA THR A 110 -3.48 -2.03 8.18
C THR A 110 -2.67 -3.07 7.44
N HIS A 111 -3.31 -4.17 7.04
CA HIS A 111 -2.69 -5.25 6.30
C HIS A 111 -3.56 -5.68 5.13
N PHE A 112 -2.91 -6.09 4.04
CA PHE A 112 -3.53 -6.72 2.89
C PHE A 112 -3.01 -8.16 2.77
N ALA A 113 -3.88 -9.11 3.06
CA ALA A 113 -3.54 -10.53 3.10
C ALA A 113 -3.89 -11.23 1.78
N THR A 114 -2.91 -11.88 1.16
CA THR A 114 -3.07 -12.64 -0.10
C THR A 114 -1.93 -13.65 -0.29
N GLN A 115 -2.20 -14.79 -0.92
CA GLN A 115 -1.19 -15.83 -1.14
C GLN A 115 -0.16 -15.43 -2.21
N SER A 116 -0.62 -14.71 -3.23
CA SER A 116 0.22 -14.22 -4.31
C SER A 116 -0.15 -12.80 -4.68
N ILE A 117 0.81 -12.07 -5.24
CA ILE A 117 0.60 -10.78 -5.84
C ILE A 117 1.29 -10.70 -7.20
N ASN A 118 0.57 -10.18 -8.18
CA ASN A 118 1.17 -9.28 -9.13
C ASN A 118 1.12 -7.89 -8.48
N LEU A 119 2.17 -7.08 -8.56
CA LEU A 119 2.18 -5.72 -8.00
C LEU A 119 1.34 -4.76 -8.90
N SER A 120 0.14 -5.22 -9.24
CA SER A 120 -0.91 -4.48 -9.95
C SER A 120 -1.51 -3.39 -9.07
N ARG A 121 -2.62 -2.80 -9.53
CA ARG A 121 -3.36 -1.69 -8.90
C ARG A 121 -3.44 -1.76 -7.37
N ARG A 122 -3.94 -2.88 -6.84
CA ARG A 122 -4.32 -2.98 -5.41
C ARG A 122 -3.11 -3.10 -4.49
N PRO A 123 -2.14 -4.00 -4.73
CA PRO A 123 -0.93 -4.04 -3.93
C PRO A 123 -0.17 -2.71 -3.94
N LEU A 124 -0.04 -2.03 -5.09
CA LEU A 124 0.60 -0.71 -5.12
C LEU A 124 -0.18 0.32 -4.30
N HIS A 125 -1.51 0.34 -4.43
CA HIS A 125 -2.38 1.23 -3.64
C HIS A 125 -2.20 0.96 -2.13
N CYS A 126 -2.11 -0.31 -1.71
CA CYS A 126 -1.80 -0.68 -0.32
C CYS A 126 -0.48 -0.06 0.12
N LEU A 127 0.58 -0.28 -0.65
CA LEU A 127 1.91 0.26 -0.33
C LEU A 127 1.93 1.78 -0.25
N MET A 128 1.16 2.46 -1.12
CA MET A 128 1.01 3.91 -1.09
C MET A 128 0.27 4.41 0.15
N LEU A 129 -0.69 3.63 0.66
CA LEU A 129 -1.40 3.93 1.89
C LEU A 129 -0.60 3.60 3.16
N GLY A 130 0.55 2.94 3.03
CA GLY A 130 1.30 2.39 4.16
C GLY A 130 0.66 1.11 4.73
N ILE A 131 -0.06 0.37 3.90
CA ILE A 131 -0.69 -0.91 4.24
C ILE A 131 0.31 -2.03 3.93
N SER A 132 0.56 -2.87 4.92
CA SER A 132 1.50 -3.99 4.82
C SER A 132 0.97 -5.11 3.93
N LEU A 133 1.81 -5.63 3.04
CA LEU A 133 1.49 -6.79 2.21
C LEU A 133 1.96 -8.07 2.89
N VAL A 134 1.04 -8.99 3.17
CA VAL A 134 1.33 -10.25 3.88
C VAL A 134 0.65 -11.46 3.25
N ASP A 135 1.27 -12.62 3.38
CA ASP A 135 0.70 -13.92 3.06
C ASP A 135 -0.38 -14.27 4.08
N THR A 136 -1.37 -15.05 3.65
CA THR A 136 -2.40 -15.61 4.54
C THR A 136 -1.85 -16.37 5.75
N LYS A 137 -0.66 -16.95 5.66
CA LYS A 137 0.06 -17.62 6.76
C LYS A 137 0.43 -16.66 7.89
N TRP A 138 0.62 -15.37 7.59
CA TRP A 138 0.82 -14.37 8.64
C TRP A 138 -0.37 -14.31 9.59
N LEU A 139 -1.59 -14.32 9.06
CA LEU A 139 -2.82 -14.37 9.87
C LEU A 139 -2.91 -15.66 10.69
N GLU A 140 -2.55 -16.79 10.08
CA GLU A 140 -2.54 -18.08 10.78
C GLU A 140 -1.57 -18.08 11.97
N GLU A 141 -0.42 -17.43 11.80
CA GLU A 141 0.56 -17.26 12.86
C GLU A 141 0.09 -16.28 13.94
N VAL A 142 -0.56 -15.17 13.55
CA VAL A 142 -1.23 -14.26 14.50
C VAL A 142 -2.29 -15.01 15.31
N PHE A 143 -3.08 -15.88 14.69
CA PHE A 143 -4.06 -16.71 15.41
C PHE A 143 -3.40 -17.75 16.31
N ARG A 144 -2.27 -18.33 15.88
CA ARG A 144 -1.50 -19.26 16.71
C ARG A 144 -1.00 -18.56 17.98
N ARG A 145 -0.31 -17.43 17.85
CA ARG A 145 0.23 -16.66 18.98
C ARG A 145 -0.85 -15.99 19.82
N GLY A 146 -1.94 -15.56 19.19
CA GLY A 146 -3.04 -14.88 19.83
C GLY A 146 -3.95 -15.81 20.60
N SER A 147 -4.30 -16.99 20.05
CA SER A 147 -5.38 -17.82 20.60
C SER A 147 -4.98 -19.25 20.97
N ARG A 148 -3.89 -19.79 20.44
CA ARG A 148 -3.54 -21.22 20.59
C ARG A 148 -2.34 -21.48 21.47
N LEU A 149 -1.39 -20.54 21.55
CA LEU A 149 -0.27 -20.64 22.48
C LEU A 149 -0.74 -20.38 23.92
N PRO A 150 -0.43 -21.28 24.87
CA PRO A 150 -0.64 -21.00 26.29
C PRO A 150 0.13 -19.76 26.74
N ILE A 151 -0.45 -18.96 27.63
CA ILE A 151 0.19 -17.76 28.18
C ILE A 151 1.42 -18.14 29.03
N ASP A 152 1.30 -19.26 29.73
CA ASP A 152 2.24 -19.76 30.72
C ASP A 152 3.35 -20.61 30.08
N SER A 153 3.20 -20.98 28.80
CA SER A 153 4.29 -21.62 28.08
C SER A 153 5.40 -20.60 27.83
N GLY A 154 6.63 -20.99 28.18
CA GLY A 154 7.80 -20.25 27.76
C GLY A 154 7.91 -20.15 26.22
N PRO A 155 8.93 -19.46 25.71
CA PRO A 155 9.16 -19.40 24.27
C PRO A 155 9.19 -20.82 23.68
N ASP A 156 8.55 -21.00 22.54
CA ASP A 156 8.67 -22.24 21.76
C ASP A 156 10.08 -22.39 21.18
N ASP A 157 10.32 -23.47 20.42
CA ASP A 157 11.63 -23.76 19.81
C ASP A 157 12.16 -22.61 18.91
N GLN A 158 11.28 -21.68 18.51
CA GLN A 158 11.59 -20.52 17.67
C GLN A 158 11.68 -19.22 18.48
N GLY A 159 11.61 -19.29 19.82
CA GLY A 159 11.63 -18.10 20.67
C GLY A 159 10.29 -17.37 20.78
N VAL A 160 9.20 -17.94 20.24
CA VAL A 160 7.90 -17.28 20.13
C VAL A 160 7.04 -17.55 21.35
N VAL A 161 6.37 -16.51 21.86
CA VAL A 161 5.44 -16.59 23.00
C VAL A 161 4.03 -16.12 22.61
N ALA A 162 3.05 -16.40 23.47
CA ALA A 162 1.68 -15.91 23.29
C ALA A 162 1.62 -14.37 23.32
N LEU A 163 0.75 -13.78 22.49
CA LEU A 163 0.57 -12.31 22.41
C LEU A 163 0.07 -11.69 23.72
N GLU A 164 -0.65 -12.44 24.55
CA GLU A 164 -1.08 -12.00 25.89
C GLU A 164 0.07 -12.03 26.91
N SER A 165 1.11 -12.84 26.67
CA SER A 165 2.30 -12.87 27.51
C SER A 165 3.26 -11.77 27.11
N HIS A 166 3.59 -11.65 25.82
CA HIS A 166 4.37 -10.55 25.26
C HIS A 166 3.88 -10.27 23.83
N PHE A 167 3.39 -9.05 23.60
CA PHE A 167 2.83 -8.65 22.32
C PHE A 167 3.93 -8.38 21.29
N ILE A 168 4.27 -9.41 20.51
CA ILE A 168 5.16 -9.31 19.36
C ILE A 168 4.47 -10.00 18.18
N LEU A 169 4.02 -9.18 17.23
CA LEU A 169 3.44 -9.68 15.98
C LEU A 169 4.49 -10.43 15.15
N PRO A 170 4.08 -11.38 14.30
CA PRO A 170 4.99 -12.02 13.36
C PRO A 170 5.55 -10.95 12.41
N ASP A 171 6.86 -11.01 12.14
CA ASP A 171 7.49 -10.07 11.22
C ASP A 171 6.88 -10.25 9.82
N GLU A 172 6.28 -9.20 9.28
CA GLU A 172 5.61 -9.24 7.99
C GLU A 172 6.55 -9.66 6.84
N ARG A 173 7.85 -9.41 6.98
CA ARG A 173 8.87 -9.76 5.98
C ARG A 173 9.05 -11.26 5.84
N ASP A 174 8.84 -12.01 6.92
CA ASP A 174 8.89 -13.48 6.92
C ASP A 174 7.66 -14.10 6.22
N PHE A 175 6.62 -13.28 6.00
CA PHE A 175 5.36 -13.69 5.41
C PHE A 175 5.01 -12.83 4.20
N ARG A 176 5.96 -12.50 3.33
CA ARG A 176 5.65 -11.79 2.08
C ARG A 176 4.86 -12.71 1.12
N PRO A 177 3.83 -12.20 0.40
CA PRO A 177 3.12 -12.97 -0.62
C PRO A 177 4.04 -13.47 -1.73
N GLN A 178 3.66 -14.56 -2.40
CA GLN A 178 4.38 -15.06 -3.56
C GLN A 178 4.23 -14.12 -4.76
N LEU A 179 5.34 -13.85 -5.43
CA LEU A 179 5.37 -13.10 -6.68
C LEU A 179 4.72 -13.89 -7.82
N GLN A 180 3.85 -13.24 -8.57
CA GLN A 180 3.22 -13.79 -9.77
C GLN A 180 3.41 -12.84 -10.94
N ALA A 181 3.98 -13.35 -12.04
CA ALA A 181 4.23 -12.58 -13.25
C ALA A 181 2.94 -11.98 -13.80
N SER A 182 3.02 -10.72 -14.26
CA SER A 182 1.94 -10.12 -15.04
C SER A 182 1.96 -10.67 -16.46
N GLU A 183 0.80 -10.86 -17.07
CA GLU A 183 0.70 -11.13 -18.52
C GLU A 183 0.92 -9.85 -19.35
N ASP A 184 0.77 -8.67 -18.72
CA ASP A 184 1.03 -7.36 -19.32
C ASP A 184 2.49 -6.93 -19.02
N GLU A 185 3.35 -6.95 -20.04
CA GLU A 185 4.77 -6.56 -19.94
C GLU A 185 4.94 -5.08 -19.52
N ASP A 186 3.97 -4.21 -19.86
CA ASP A 186 3.99 -2.79 -19.48
C ASP A 186 3.64 -2.57 -18.00
N GLU A 187 3.23 -3.63 -17.30
CA GLU A 187 2.89 -3.65 -15.87
C GLU A 187 3.64 -4.77 -15.09
N ASP A 188 4.55 -5.51 -15.72
CA ASP A 188 5.29 -6.57 -15.02
C ASP A 188 6.46 -6.03 -14.21
N VAL A 189 6.49 -6.45 -12.95
CA VAL A 189 7.26 -5.88 -11.86
C VAL A 189 7.84 -6.99 -10.98
N THR A 190 7.72 -8.24 -11.42
CA THR A 190 8.12 -9.41 -10.63
C THR A 190 9.62 -9.58 -10.45
N GLU A 191 10.42 -8.90 -11.25
CA GLU A 191 11.89 -8.92 -11.15
C GLU A 191 12.42 -8.02 -10.02
N TRP A 192 11.55 -7.35 -9.26
CA TRP A 192 11.97 -6.26 -8.37
C TRP A 192 12.29 -6.71 -6.94
N PRO A 193 13.18 -5.97 -6.23
CA PRO A 193 13.55 -6.29 -4.86
C PRO A 193 12.33 -6.18 -3.93
N VAL A 194 12.03 -7.26 -3.22
CA VAL A 194 10.91 -7.36 -2.27
C VAL A 194 11.09 -6.41 -1.09
N GLU A 195 12.33 -5.98 -0.82
CA GLU A 195 12.68 -5.02 0.23
C GLU A 195 12.07 -3.63 -0.02
N LEU A 196 11.73 -3.30 -1.27
CA LEU A 196 11.06 -2.03 -1.59
C LEU A 196 9.56 -2.05 -1.23
N TRP A 197 9.03 -3.17 -0.75
CA TRP A 197 7.60 -3.36 -0.50
C TRP A 197 7.21 -3.10 0.95
N ASP A 198 8.13 -2.60 1.76
CA ASP A 198 7.80 -2.20 3.11
C ASP A 198 6.79 -1.05 3.08
N ALA A 199 5.83 -1.07 4.01
CA ALA A 199 4.84 -0.02 4.14
C ALA A 199 5.54 1.33 4.36
N ASN A 200 5.16 2.35 3.59
CA ASN A 200 5.74 3.68 3.69
C ASN A 200 4.64 4.74 3.50
N SER A 201 4.25 5.40 4.60
CA SER A 201 3.22 6.43 4.58
C SER A 201 3.58 7.67 3.77
N ASP A 202 4.87 7.92 3.54
CA ASP A 202 5.33 9.09 2.77
C ASP A 202 4.96 8.97 1.29
N ARG A 203 4.64 7.76 0.82
CA ARG A 203 4.12 7.52 -0.54
C ARG A 203 2.80 8.22 -0.82
N LYS A 204 2.00 8.57 0.20
CA LYS A 204 0.72 9.30 0.02
C LYS A 204 0.88 10.68 -0.60
N LEU A 205 2.09 11.24 -0.60
CA LEU A 205 2.35 12.57 -1.16
C LEU A 205 3.46 12.56 -2.20
N ILE A 206 3.87 11.37 -2.68
CA ILE A 206 4.98 11.23 -3.61
C ILE A 206 4.75 11.98 -4.93
N TRP A 207 3.50 12.16 -5.35
CA TRP A 207 3.12 12.85 -6.58
C TRP A 207 2.71 14.32 -6.39
N LYS A 208 2.90 14.87 -5.19
CA LYS A 208 2.47 16.23 -4.88
C LYS A 208 3.09 17.24 -5.85
N GLY A 209 2.22 17.97 -6.54
CA GLY A 209 2.61 19.00 -7.52
C GLY A 209 2.72 18.50 -8.96
N LEU A 210 2.55 17.19 -9.21
CA LEU A 210 2.56 16.62 -10.55
C LEU A 210 1.17 16.62 -11.21
N GLN A 211 1.18 16.69 -12.55
CA GLN A 211 0.01 16.44 -13.40
C GLN A 211 0.29 15.27 -14.33
N PHE A 212 -0.45 14.17 -14.14
CA PHE A 212 -0.35 12.98 -14.97
C PHE A 212 -1.22 13.14 -16.22
N HIS A 213 -0.68 12.74 -17.37
CA HIS A 213 -1.38 12.69 -18.65
C HIS A 213 -1.45 11.23 -19.09
N PHE A 214 -2.62 10.61 -18.94
CA PHE A 214 -2.87 9.22 -19.32
C PHE A 214 -3.39 9.14 -20.75
N PHE A 215 -2.78 8.31 -21.58
CA PHE A 215 -3.26 7.99 -22.93
C PHE A 215 -3.92 6.62 -22.90
N CYS A 216 -5.21 6.55 -23.21
CA CYS A 216 -6.05 5.35 -23.04
C CYS A 216 -7.09 5.24 -24.16
N ASP A 217 -7.67 4.04 -24.33
CA ASP A 217 -8.84 3.83 -25.18
C ASP A 217 -10.11 4.21 -24.41
N ASP A 218 -10.84 5.22 -24.91
CA ASP A 218 -12.11 5.72 -24.37
C ASP A 218 -12.05 6.34 -22.96
N SER A 219 -11.96 5.50 -21.92
CA SER A 219 -12.12 5.92 -20.52
C SER A 219 -10.79 6.06 -19.78
N PRO A 220 -10.65 7.02 -18.84
CA PRO A 220 -9.49 7.11 -17.98
C PRO A 220 -9.22 5.77 -17.29
N PRO A 221 -7.96 5.32 -17.24
CA PRO A 221 -7.65 4.08 -16.55
C PRO A 221 -7.80 4.31 -15.05
N THR A 222 -8.97 3.99 -14.51
CA THR A 222 -9.36 4.27 -13.11
C THR A 222 -8.29 3.84 -12.11
N GLU A 223 -7.59 2.76 -12.46
CA GLU A 223 -6.52 2.17 -11.68
C GLU A 223 -5.35 3.13 -11.42
N TRP A 224 -4.88 3.79 -12.48
CA TRP A 224 -3.73 4.69 -12.43
C TRP A 224 -4.14 6.11 -12.03
N THR A 225 -5.38 6.52 -12.36
CA THR A 225 -5.90 7.81 -11.93
C THR A 225 -6.12 7.86 -10.42
N ASP A 226 -6.62 6.78 -9.81
CA ASP A 226 -6.79 6.67 -8.36
C ASP A 226 -5.45 6.74 -7.65
N GLN A 227 -4.42 6.05 -8.19
CA GLN A 227 -3.07 6.09 -7.63
C GLN A 227 -2.40 7.45 -7.77
N ALA A 228 -2.56 8.11 -8.92
CA ALA A 228 -2.08 9.47 -9.11
C ALA A 228 -2.71 10.43 -8.08
N GLN A 229 -4.03 10.38 -7.92
CA GLN A 229 -4.74 11.17 -6.91
C GLN A 229 -4.30 10.82 -5.48
N LEU A 230 -4.15 9.52 -5.18
CA LEU A 230 -3.75 9.04 -3.88
C LEU A 230 -2.36 9.57 -3.49
N GLY A 231 -1.42 9.65 -4.43
CA GLY A 231 -0.10 10.24 -4.21
C GLY A 231 -0.09 11.77 -4.22
N GLY A 232 -1.24 12.43 -4.39
CA GLY A 232 -1.37 13.89 -4.37
C GLY A 232 -1.18 14.60 -5.72
N ALA A 233 -1.23 13.87 -6.83
CA ALA A 233 -1.19 14.44 -8.18
C ALA A 233 -2.59 14.84 -8.69
N THR A 234 -2.59 15.66 -9.74
CA THR A 234 -3.75 15.82 -10.62
C THR A 234 -3.58 14.98 -11.88
N PHE A 235 -4.64 14.72 -12.64
CA PHE A 235 -4.51 14.02 -13.91
C PHE A 235 -5.43 14.58 -14.99
N LYS A 236 -5.08 14.24 -16.24
CA LYS A 236 -5.88 14.38 -17.45
C LYS A 236 -5.76 13.11 -18.27
N SER A 237 -6.82 12.77 -18.99
CA SER A 237 -6.84 11.62 -19.89
C SER A 237 -7.02 12.07 -21.33
N HIS A 238 -6.40 11.34 -22.25
CA HIS A 238 -6.42 11.59 -23.68
C HIS A 238 -6.86 10.30 -24.36
N ASN A 239 -8.06 10.31 -24.94
CA ASN A 239 -8.54 9.18 -25.72
C ASN A 239 -7.78 9.15 -27.05
N PHE A 240 -6.95 8.14 -27.27
CA PHE A 240 -6.19 7.99 -28.52
C PHE A 240 -7.03 7.36 -29.65
N ASN A 241 -8.19 6.79 -29.32
CA ASN A 241 -9.10 6.12 -30.23
C ASN A 241 -10.54 6.68 -30.08
N PRO A 242 -10.76 7.95 -30.47
CA PRO A 242 -12.08 8.55 -30.40
C PRO A 242 -13.08 7.86 -31.34
N GLU A 243 -14.37 7.94 -31.00
CA GLU A 243 -15.46 7.41 -31.83
C GLU A 243 -15.49 8.07 -33.22
N ASP A 244 -15.21 9.38 -33.28
CA ASP A 244 -15.06 10.11 -34.55
C ASP A 244 -13.63 9.93 -35.09
N PRO A 245 -13.45 9.25 -36.25
CA PRO A 245 -12.13 9.10 -36.86
C PRO A 245 -11.44 10.42 -37.22
N ALA A 246 -12.18 11.52 -37.36
CA ALA A 246 -11.62 12.84 -37.64
C ALA A 246 -10.80 13.40 -36.47
N ASP A 247 -11.15 13.01 -35.24
CA ASP A 247 -10.45 13.42 -34.02
C ASP A 247 -9.22 12.54 -33.74
N ARG A 248 -9.06 11.43 -34.47
CA ARG A 248 -7.92 10.53 -34.32
C ARG A 248 -6.65 11.19 -34.86
N ILE A 249 -5.64 11.26 -33.99
CA ILE A 249 -4.30 11.73 -34.36
C ILE A 249 -3.67 10.71 -35.31
N SER A 250 -3.42 11.14 -36.55
CA SER A 250 -2.79 10.34 -37.60
C SER A 250 -1.59 11.05 -38.25
N LYS A 251 -1.39 12.34 -37.95
CA LYS A 251 -0.34 13.17 -38.52
C LYS A 251 0.52 13.81 -37.43
N VAL A 252 1.80 14.05 -37.76
CA VAL A 252 2.79 14.63 -36.85
C VAL A 252 2.39 16.03 -36.40
N GLU A 253 1.74 16.81 -37.25
CA GLU A 253 1.27 18.16 -36.90
C GLU A 253 0.20 18.13 -35.80
N GLN A 254 -0.73 17.17 -35.85
CA GLN A 254 -1.77 16.98 -34.83
C GLN A 254 -1.14 16.56 -33.49
N ALA A 255 -0.19 15.61 -33.51
CA ALA A 255 0.54 15.20 -32.32
C ALA A 255 1.37 16.36 -31.74
N ASN A 256 2.07 17.12 -32.59
CA ASN A 256 2.83 18.31 -32.19
C ASN A 256 1.93 19.33 -31.48
N MET A 257 0.75 19.62 -32.01
CA MET A 257 -0.22 20.53 -31.38
C MET A 257 -0.69 20.00 -30.01
N LEU A 258 -1.00 18.70 -29.91
CA LEU A 258 -1.40 18.10 -28.64
C LEU A 258 -0.32 18.29 -27.57
N PHE A 259 0.92 17.89 -27.87
CA PHE A 259 2.02 17.98 -26.89
C PHE A 259 2.46 19.42 -26.63
N GLN A 260 2.30 20.34 -27.60
CA GLN A 260 2.48 21.77 -27.36
C GLN A 260 1.45 22.30 -26.35
N ASN A 261 0.18 21.89 -26.46
CA ASN A 261 -0.84 22.28 -25.51
C ASN A 261 -0.56 21.71 -24.10
N ILE A 262 -0.10 20.46 -24.02
CA ILE A 262 0.34 19.85 -22.75
C ILE A 262 1.48 20.69 -22.13
N ARG A 263 2.46 21.06 -22.94
CA ARG A 263 3.59 21.90 -22.50
C ARG A 263 3.19 23.28 -22.02
N LEU A 264 2.29 23.95 -22.73
CA LEU A 264 1.74 25.25 -22.32
C LEU A 264 0.90 25.13 -21.05
N GLY A 265 0.29 23.96 -20.79
CA GLY A 265 -0.33 23.65 -19.51
C GLY A 265 0.71 23.47 -18.40
N ALA A 266 1.79 22.73 -18.70
CA ALA A 266 2.88 22.46 -17.76
C ALA A 266 3.57 23.74 -17.26
N SER A 267 3.74 24.76 -18.12
CA SER A 267 4.36 26.03 -17.74
C SER A 267 3.54 26.86 -16.73
N LYS A 268 2.27 26.50 -16.51
CA LYS A 268 1.41 27.12 -15.49
C LYS A 268 1.47 26.39 -14.15
N LEU A 269 2.10 25.22 -14.09
CA LEU A 269 2.27 24.44 -12.88
C LEU A 269 3.53 24.92 -12.12
N GLY A 270 3.54 24.66 -10.81
CA GLY A 270 4.72 24.93 -9.98
C GLY A 270 5.89 24.02 -10.34
N GLN A 271 7.11 24.42 -9.96
CA GLN A 271 8.27 23.54 -10.07
C GLN A 271 8.17 22.40 -9.05
N VAL A 272 8.59 21.20 -9.46
CA VAL A 272 8.76 20.05 -8.57
C VAL A 272 10.25 19.78 -8.41
N PRO A 273 10.78 19.73 -7.17
CA PRO A 273 12.19 19.47 -6.94
C PRO A 273 12.67 18.19 -7.64
N GLY A 274 13.80 18.27 -8.34
CA GLY A 274 14.39 17.12 -9.04
C GLY A 274 13.75 16.77 -10.38
N MET A 275 12.74 17.52 -10.85
CA MET A 275 12.10 17.29 -12.15
C MET A 275 12.22 18.51 -13.07
N LYS A 276 12.49 18.25 -14.35
CA LYS A 276 12.50 19.26 -15.42
C LYS A 276 11.08 19.65 -15.83
N SER A 277 10.13 18.72 -15.72
CA SER A 277 8.73 18.94 -16.03
C SER A 277 7.84 18.50 -14.87
N PRO A 278 6.84 19.31 -14.45
CA PRO A 278 5.80 18.88 -13.51
C PRO A 278 4.72 18.00 -14.17
N VAL A 279 4.88 17.67 -15.46
CA VAL A 279 3.98 16.78 -16.20
C VAL A 279 4.64 15.43 -16.43
N VAL A 280 3.87 14.37 -16.17
CA VAL A 280 4.23 12.98 -16.44
C VAL A 280 3.29 12.43 -17.51
N ILE A 281 3.84 11.91 -18.62
CA ILE A 281 3.09 11.34 -19.74
C ILE A 281 3.13 9.82 -19.63
N VAL A 282 2.00 9.22 -19.28
CA VAL A 282 1.88 7.77 -19.08
C VAL A 282 1.19 7.16 -20.29
N ILE A 283 1.86 6.20 -20.93
CA ILE A 283 1.37 5.49 -22.12
C ILE A 283 1.67 4.00 -21.92
N LYS A 284 0.73 3.14 -22.32
CA LYS A 284 0.95 1.70 -22.56
C LYS A 284 1.24 1.48 -24.04
N PRO A 285 2.52 1.30 -24.46
CA PRO A 285 2.84 1.13 -25.86
C PRO A 285 2.18 -0.11 -26.46
N SER A 286 2.05 -1.20 -25.71
CA SER A 286 1.41 -2.43 -26.18
C SER A 286 -0.03 -2.19 -26.62
N GLU A 287 -0.83 -1.53 -25.77
CA GLU A 287 -2.23 -1.18 -26.03
C GLU A 287 -2.36 -0.23 -27.22
N LEU A 288 -1.58 0.86 -27.24
CA LEU A 288 -1.64 1.84 -28.31
C LEU A 288 -1.24 1.24 -29.67
N VAL A 289 -0.20 0.40 -29.70
CA VAL A 289 0.23 -0.30 -30.92
C VAL A 289 -0.79 -1.34 -31.36
N ALA A 290 -1.41 -2.08 -30.43
CA ALA A 290 -2.46 -3.04 -30.74
C ALA A 290 -3.69 -2.36 -31.36
N THR A 291 -4.09 -1.19 -30.84
CA THR A 291 -5.30 -0.48 -31.29
C THR A 291 -5.08 0.38 -32.53
N LEU A 292 -3.97 1.13 -32.60
CA LEU A 292 -3.73 2.12 -33.67
C LEU A 292 -2.65 1.71 -34.68
N GLY A 293 -1.87 0.68 -34.37
CA GLY A 293 -0.74 0.24 -35.18
C GLY A 293 0.54 1.04 -34.95
N LYS A 294 1.67 0.41 -35.29
CA LYS A 294 3.01 0.96 -35.08
C LYS A 294 3.25 2.31 -35.77
N THR A 295 2.65 2.53 -36.94
CA THR A 295 2.80 3.78 -37.70
C THR A 295 2.22 4.97 -36.96
N VAL A 296 1.03 4.81 -36.39
CA VAL A 296 0.39 5.88 -35.60
C VAL A 296 1.14 6.10 -34.29
N TRP A 297 1.63 5.04 -33.65
CA TRP A 297 2.49 5.17 -32.46
C TRP A 297 3.72 6.06 -32.72
N MET A 298 4.42 5.86 -33.85
CA MET A 298 5.57 6.70 -34.22
C MET A 298 5.20 8.20 -34.36
N VAL A 299 3.97 8.51 -34.77
CA VAL A 299 3.47 9.90 -34.85
C VAL A 299 3.39 10.53 -33.46
N TYR A 300 2.90 9.81 -32.45
CA TYR A 300 2.88 10.27 -31.06
C TYR A 300 4.30 10.45 -30.50
N GLN A 301 5.20 9.49 -30.75
CA GLN A 301 6.60 9.58 -30.33
C GLN A 301 7.30 10.82 -30.89
N GLU A 302 7.08 11.10 -32.18
CA GLU A 302 7.60 12.30 -32.84
C GLU A 302 7.05 13.58 -32.22
N GLY A 303 5.74 13.62 -31.98
CA GLY A 303 5.07 14.74 -31.33
C GLY A 303 5.60 15.06 -29.93
N MET A 304 5.83 14.03 -29.11
CA MET A 304 6.44 14.16 -27.79
C MET A 304 7.85 14.71 -27.90
N ARG A 305 8.69 14.09 -28.75
CA ARG A 305 10.10 14.48 -28.91
C ARG A 305 10.25 15.93 -29.36
N ASN A 306 9.45 16.37 -30.32
CA ASN A 306 9.47 17.75 -30.83
C ASN A 306 9.09 18.79 -29.76
N ASN A 307 8.33 18.37 -28.75
CA ASN A 307 7.95 19.23 -27.64
C ASN A 307 8.84 19.06 -26.39
N GLY A 308 9.90 18.25 -26.49
CA GLY A 308 10.83 18.01 -25.39
C GLY A 308 10.26 17.06 -24.34
N PHE A 309 9.36 16.16 -24.72
CA PHE A 309 8.83 15.12 -23.85
C PHE A 309 9.35 13.73 -24.19
N LYS A 310 9.42 12.88 -23.18
CA LYS A 310 9.36 11.43 -23.30
C LYS A 310 8.11 10.91 -22.58
N TYR A 311 7.76 9.65 -22.80
CA TYR A 311 6.72 8.97 -22.04
C TYR A 311 7.35 8.04 -20.99
N VAL A 312 6.52 7.61 -20.05
CA VAL A 312 6.77 6.53 -19.10
C VAL A 312 5.66 5.50 -19.22
N THR A 313 5.97 4.27 -18.82
CA THR A 313 5.02 3.17 -18.73
C THR A 313 4.42 3.10 -17.31
N PRO A 314 3.30 2.39 -17.11
CA PRO A 314 2.79 2.16 -15.76
C PRO A 314 3.78 1.39 -14.86
N ARG A 315 4.60 0.50 -15.45
CA ARG A 315 5.76 -0.10 -14.81
C ARG A 315 6.69 0.96 -14.22
N ASP A 316 7.08 1.98 -14.98
CA ASP A 316 7.96 3.05 -14.50
C ASP A 316 7.33 3.86 -13.35
N VAL A 317 6.02 4.12 -13.41
CA VAL A 317 5.29 4.82 -12.33
C VAL A 317 5.32 3.98 -11.05
N THR A 318 5.06 2.67 -11.15
CA THR A 318 5.16 1.76 -10.00
C THR A 318 6.58 1.74 -9.43
N GLN A 319 7.63 1.73 -10.26
CA GLN A 319 9.01 1.80 -9.79
C GLN A 319 9.29 3.08 -9.00
N ALA A 320 8.81 4.21 -9.50
CA ALA A 320 8.99 5.49 -8.84
C ALA A 320 8.35 5.50 -7.44
N VAL A 321 7.16 4.89 -7.26
CA VAL A 321 6.54 4.71 -5.93
C VAL A 321 7.40 3.87 -5.01
N LEU A 322 7.84 2.70 -5.49
CA LEU A 322 8.55 1.74 -4.66
C LEU A 322 9.89 2.30 -4.19
N ARG A 323 10.60 2.99 -5.10
CA ARG A 323 11.91 3.62 -4.83
C ARG A 323 11.81 4.98 -4.16
N MET A 324 10.61 5.55 -4.03
CA MET A 324 10.41 6.93 -3.58
C MET A 324 11.20 7.94 -4.44
N ASP A 325 11.27 7.70 -5.74
CA ASP A 325 12.08 8.49 -6.69
C ASP A 325 11.23 9.01 -7.86
N VAL A 326 10.72 10.24 -7.69
CA VAL A 326 9.96 10.95 -8.71
C VAL A 326 10.80 11.34 -9.93
N SER A 327 12.12 11.44 -9.80
CA SER A 327 12.98 11.87 -10.91
C SER A 327 13.07 10.82 -12.01
N SER A 328 12.88 9.54 -11.65
CA SER A 328 12.85 8.43 -12.59
C SER A 328 11.72 8.54 -13.63
N ILE A 329 10.63 9.25 -13.30
CA ILE A 329 9.48 9.49 -14.19
C ILE A 329 9.44 10.91 -14.78
N ASP A 330 10.54 11.67 -14.69
CA ASP A 330 10.62 13.00 -15.31
C ASP A 330 10.50 12.91 -16.82
N CYS A 331 9.37 13.34 -17.36
CA CYS A 331 9.11 13.32 -18.79
C CYS A 331 9.75 14.51 -19.54
N GLY A 332 10.35 15.48 -18.85
CA GLY A 332 11.00 16.62 -19.48
C GLY A 332 12.39 16.29 -20.02
N LEU A 333 12.64 16.63 -21.29
CA LEU A 333 13.99 16.68 -21.84
C LEU A 333 14.58 18.08 -21.60
N GLU A 334 15.90 18.14 -21.46
CA GLU A 334 16.60 19.41 -21.56
C GLU A 334 16.31 20.01 -22.93
N MET A 335 15.51 21.05 -22.93
CA MET A 335 15.28 21.85 -24.12
C MET A 335 16.61 22.50 -24.50
N VAL A 336 17.13 22.15 -25.68
CA VAL A 336 18.02 23.07 -26.39
C VAL A 336 17.24 24.39 -26.50
N PRO A 337 17.80 25.53 -26.05
CA PRO A 337 17.10 26.81 -26.08
C PRO A 337 16.52 27.04 -27.47
N LEU A 338 15.23 27.36 -27.54
CA LEU A 338 14.50 27.70 -28.78
C LEU A 338 14.99 29.01 -29.44
N GLN A 339 16.21 29.46 -29.16
CA GLN A 339 16.71 30.80 -29.48
C GLN A 339 17.37 30.96 -30.85
N GLU A 340 17.45 29.92 -31.70
CA GLU A 340 18.15 30.04 -33.02
C GLU A 340 17.33 29.64 -34.26
N ARG A 341 16.00 29.49 -34.18
CA ARG A 341 15.17 29.23 -35.39
C ARG A 341 14.52 30.46 -36.01
N ALA A 342 14.84 31.67 -35.53
CA ALA A 342 14.22 32.90 -35.99
C ALA A 342 15.21 33.90 -36.62
N THR A 343 16.23 33.47 -37.36
CA THR A 343 17.00 34.35 -38.25
C THR A 343 17.60 33.57 -39.44
N SER A 344 16.76 33.14 -40.38
CA SER A 344 17.22 32.87 -41.75
C SER A 344 16.02 32.98 -42.70
N SER A 345 15.58 34.21 -42.93
CA SER A 345 14.81 34.63 -44.09
C SER A 345 15.76 35.13 -45.17
#